data_AF-A0A1F5YJJ1-F1
#
_entry.id   AF-A0A1F5YJJ1-F1
#
_cell.length_a   1.000
_cell.length_b   1.000
_cell.length_c   1.000
_cell.angle_alpha   90.00
_cell.angle_beta   90.00
_cell.angle_gamma   90.00
#
_symmetry.space_group_name_H-M   'P 1'
#
loop_
_entity.id
_entity.type
_entity.pdbx_description
1 polymer ?
#
loop_
_entity_poly.entity_id
_entity_poly.type
_entity_poly.pdbx_seq_one_letter_code
_entity_poly.pdbx_strand_id
1 'polypeptide(L)'
;MAFNIKQLIQTAPFPDDKKKALIENLDKMTEDQKYRIVNTAWYTLAQIHFAKLEAERQKIMDEVVHEERKFNPRDLEEIEKRLIEEFAYKLETAKTQETLEEIRQQLEKYKTKSFPQDKSAGPSLPQN
;
A
#
# COMPACT_ATOMS: atom_id res chain seq x y z
N MET A 1 10.18 12.99 5.54
CA MET A 1 10.92 12.82 4.26
C MET A 1 9.90 12.78 3.10
N ALA A 2 10.19 13.29 1.89
CA ALA A 2 9.26 13.22 0.75
C ALA A 2 9.57 11.97 -0.09
N PHE A 3 8.71 10.95 -0.05
CA PHE A 3 8.88 9.72 -0.84
C PHE A 3 9.03 10.02 -2.33
N ASN A 4 10.00 9.37 -2.99
CA ASN A 4 10.21 9.55 -4.43
C ASN A 4 9.04 8.90 -5.21
N ILE A 5 8.30 9.72 -5.96
CA ILE A 5 7.14 9.27 -6.74
C ILE A 5 7.50 8.14 -7.70
N LYS A 6 8.71 8.16 -8.28
CA LYS A 6 9.20 7.11 -9.18
C LYS A 6 9.36 5.77 -8.47
N GLN A 7 9.97 5.76 -7.28
CA GLN A 7 10.13 4.55 -6.45
C GLN A 7 8.76 4.02 -6.01
N LEU A 8 7.83 4.92 -5.69
CA LEU A 8 6.47 4.57 -5.32
C LEU A 8 5.71 3.90 -6.48
N ILE A 9 5.82 4.45 -7.71
CA ILE A 9 5.25 3.86 -8.92
C ILE A 9 5.86 2.47 -9.21
N GLN A 10 7.18 2.33 -9.05
CA GLN A 10 7.88 1.06 -9.27
C GLN A 10 7.45 -0.02 -8.27
N THR A 11 7.24 0.38 -7.02
CA THR A 11 6.87 -0.53 -5.92
C THR A 11 5.39 -0.91 -5.96
N ALA A 12 4.53 0.01 -6.38
CA ALA A 12 3.09 -0.23 -6.51
C ALA A 12 2.78 -1.38 -7.50
N PRO A 13 1.69 -2.12 -7.29
CA PRO A 13 1.29 -3.25 -8.15
C PRO A 13 0.63 -2.78 -9.45
N PHE A 14 1.21 -1.80 -10.13
CA PHE A 14 0.79 -1.41 -11.47
C PHE A 14 1.32 -2.39 -12.53
N PRO A 15 0.61 -2.58 -13.65
CA PRO A 15 1.16 -3.26 -14.82
C PRO A 15 2.46 -2.59 -15.31
N ASP A 16 3.42 -3.37 -15.81
CA ASP A 16 4.75 -2.87 -16.17
C ASP A 16 4.71 -1.83 -17.31
N ASP A 17 3.82 -2.01 -18.28
CA ASP A 17 3.55 -1.04 -19.35
C ASP A 17 3.04 0.30 -18.77
N LYS A 18 2.16 0.24 -17.77
CA LYS A 18 1.66 1.42 -17.05
C LYS A 18 2.74 2.07 -16.20
N LYS A 19 3.57 1.30 -15.50
CA LYS A 19 4.71 1.85 -14.75
C LYS A 19 5.64 2.64 -15.66
N LYS A 20 6.02 2.05 -16.80
CA LYS A 20 6.89 2.70 -17.78
C LYS A 20 6.28 4.00 -18.30
N ALA A 21 5.02 3.96 -18.72
CA ALA A 21 4.31 5.14 -19.21
C ALA A 21 4.18 6.25 -18.16
N LEU A 22 3.89 5.90 -16.89
CA LEU A 22 3.80 6.86 -15.80
C LEU A 22 5.14 7.53 -15.50
N ILE A 23 6.23 6.75 -15.49
CA ILE A 23 7.58 7.25 -15.23
C ILE A 23 8.06 8.15 -16.37
N GLU A 24 7.86 7.76 -17.63
CA GLU A 24 8.29 8.53 -18.80
C GLU A 24 7.58 9.88 -18.94
N ASN A 25 6.35 9.98 -18.45
CA ASN A 25 5.55 11.20 -18.53
C ASN A 25 5.52 12.01 -17.23
N LEU A 26 6.20 11.54 -16.17
CA LEU A 26 6.10 12.14 -14.82
C LEU A 26 6.44 13.64 -14.81
N ASP A 27 7.47 14.04 -15.55
CA ASP A 27 7.93 15.43 -15.62
C ASP A 27 6.97 16.34 -16.40
N LYS A 28 6.11 15.76 -17.23
CA LYS A 28 5.10 16.47 -18.04
C LYS A 28 3.74 16.54 -17.35
N MET A 29 3.58 15.87 -16.21
CA MET A 29 2.33 15.83 -15.47
C MET A 29 2.14 17.07 -14.59
N THR A 30 0.89 17.48 -14.43
CA THR A 30 0.53 18.52 -13.46
C THR A 30 0.65 17.99 -12.02
N GLU A 31 0.74 18.90 -11.05
CA GLU A 31 0.78 18.51 -9.63
C GLU A 31 -0.46 17.70 -9.21
N ASP A 32 -1.66 18.04 -9.72
CA ASP A 32 -2.87 17.25 -9.47
C ASP A 32 -2.81 15.82 -10.03
N GLN A 33 -2.13 15.64 -11.16
CA GLN A 33 -1.93 14.31 -11.76
C GLN A 33 -0.92 13.50 -10.94
N LYS A 34 0.21 14.11 -10.55
CA LYS A 34 1.20 13.49 -9.66
C LYS A 34 0.59 13.10 -8.32
N TYR A 35 -0.21 13.99 -7.72
CA TYR A 35 -0.93 13.75 -6.47
C TYR A 35 -1.88 12.54 -6.58
N ARG A 36 -2.64 12.45 -7.68
CA ARG A 36 -3.50 11.29 -7.95
C ARG A 36 -2.71 9.99 -8.04
N ILE A 37 -1.60 9.98 -8.78
CA ILE A 37 -0.74 8.80 -8.91
C ILE A 37 -0.18 8.36 -7.56
N VAL A 38 0.32 9.31 -6.76
CA VAL A 38 0.83 9.04 -5.41
C VAL A 38 -0.26 8.42 -4.54
N ASN A 39 -1.47 8.97 -4.54
CA ASN A 39 -2.58 8.43 -3.77
C ASN A 39 -2.99 7.03 -4.23
N THR A 40 -3.09 6.80 -5.54
CA THR A 40 -3.41 5.46 -6.08
C THR A 40 -2.33 4.45 -5.73
N ALA A 41 -1.05 4.84 -5.82
CA ALA A 41 0.05 3.97 -5.47
C ALA A 41 0.03 3.61 -3.98
N TRP A 42 -0.13 4.58 -3.08
CA TRP A 42 -0.26 4.32 -1.65
C TRP A 42 -1.50 3.49 -1.30
N TYR A 43 -2.62 3.77 -1.94
CA TYR A 43 -3.85 3.00 -1.76
C TYR A 43 -3.63 1.52 -2.09
N THR A 44 -3.08 1.23 -3.27
CA THR A 44 -2.85 -0.16 -3.72
C THR A 44 -1.80 -0.88 -2.86
N LEU A 45 -0.75 -0.18 -2.44
CA LEU A 45 0.24 -0.70 -1.49
C LEU A 45 -0.39 -1.04 -0.14
N ALA A 46 -1.27 -0.18 0.38
CA ALA A 46 -2.00 -0.43 1.62
C ALA A 46 -2.92 -1.64 1.52
N GLN A 47 -3.65 -1.82 0.41
CA GLN A 47 -4.48 -3.00 0.19
C GLN A 47 -3.65 -4.30 0.23
N ILE A 48 -2.49 -4.31 -0.44
CA ILE A 48 -1.57 -5.46 -0.38
C ILE A 48 -1.05 -5.69 1.04
N HIS A 49 -0.66 -4.63 1.74
CA HIS A 49 -0.15 -4.71 3.11
C HIS A 49 -1.18 -5.37 4.05
N PHE A 50 -2.40 -4.85 4.08
CA PHE A 50 -3.43 -5.35 4.98
C PHE A 50 -3.93 -6.75 4.58
N ALA A 51 -3.98 -7.07 3.29
CA ALA A 51 -4.30 -8.42 2.83
C ALA A 51 -3.24 -9.45 3.29
N LYS A 52 -1.95 -9.10 3.19
CA LYS A 52 -0.86 -9.96 3.71
C LYS A 52 -0.92 -10.10 5.23
N LEU A 53 -1.16 -9.00 5.95
CA LEU A 53 -1.26 -9.01 7.40
C LEU A 53 -2.41 -9.93 7.86
N GLU A 54 -3.55 -9.86 7.18
CA GLU A 54 -4.71 -10.70 7.49
C GLU A 54 -4.44 -12.18 7.17
N ALA A 55 -3.78 -12.48 6.04
CA ALA A 55 -3.41 -13.85 5.70
C ALA A 55 -2.46 -14.48 6.74
N GLU A 56 -1.48 -13.72 7.22
CA GLU A 56 -0.55 -14.18 8.26
C GLU A 56 -1.25 -14.33 9.62
N ARG A 57 -2.20 -13.44 9.95
CA ARG A 57 -3.05 -13.59 11.14
C ARG A 57 -3.88 -14.86 11.09
N GLN A 58 -4.53 -15.12 9.96
CA GLN A 58 -5.32 -16.34 9.76
C GLN A 58 -4.46 -17.59 9.94
N LYS A 59 -3.24 -17.59 9.36
CA LYS A 59 -2.29 -18.70 9.50
C LYS A 59 -1.94 -18.98 10.97
N ILE A 60 -1.62 -17.94 11.74
CA ILE A 60 -1.35 -18.11 13.19
C ILE A 60 -2.57 -18.68 13.89
N MET A 61 -3.76 -18.17 13.57
CA MET A 61 -4.96 -18.60 14.25
C MET A 61 -5.33 -20.05 13.93
N ASP A 62 -5.11 -20.48 12.68
CA ASP A 62 -5.26 -21.87 12.28
C ASP A 62 -4.29 -22.78 13.06
N GLU A 63 -3.01 -22.42 13.17
CA GLU A 63 -2.00 -23.17 13.95
C GLU A 63 -2.38 -23.25 15.45
N VAL A 64 -2.98 -22.19 16.01
CA VAL A 64 -3.46 -22.17 17.40
C VAL A 64 -4.67 -23.08 17.60
N VAL A 65 -5.63 -23.05 16.68
CA VAL A 65 -6.85 -23.88 16.73
C VAL A 65 -6.51 -25.37 16.60
N HIS A 66 -5.48 -25.72 15.83
CA HIS A 66 -5.00 -27.10 15.68
C HIS A 66 -3.99 -27.53 16.75
N GLU A 67 -3.79 -26.72 17.80
CA GLU A 67 -2.86 -26.97 18.91
C GLU A 67 -1.38 -27.13 18.48
N GLU A 68 -1.02 -26.69 17.28
CA GLU A 68 0.36 -26.74 16.75
C GLU A 68 1.26 -25.68 17.40
N ARG A 69 0.66 -24.62 17.93
CA ARG A 69 1.34 -23.57 18.70
C ARG A 69 0.43 -22.94 19.76
N LYS A 70 1.04 -22.26 20.73
CA LYS A 70 0.32 -21.37 21.66
C LYS A 70 0.16 -19.99 21.08
N PHE A 71 -0.97 -19.34 21.37
CA PHE A 71 -1.19 -17.95 21.01
C PHE A 71 -0.23 -17.03 21.77
N ASN A 72 0.48 -16.18 21.02
CA ASN A 72 1.32 -15.12 21.58
C ASN A 72 1.04 -13.79 20.83
N PRO A 73 0.52 -12.76 21.51
CA PRO A 73 0.22 -11.46 20.91
C PRO A 73 1.42 -10.80 20.22
N ARG A 74 2.65 -11.07 20.70
CA ARG A 74 3.87 -10.48 20.12
C ARG A 74 4.12 -10.96 18.69
N ASP A 75 3.63 -12.14 18.32
CA ASP A 75 3.82 -12.66 16.96
C ASP A 75 3.12 -11.77 15.93
N LEU A 76 1.98 -11.17 16.30
CA LEU A 76 1.25 -10.23 15.44
C LEU A 76 2.01 -8.92 15.24
N GLU A 77 2.64 -8.41 16.30
CA GLU A 77 3.47 -7.21 16.26
C GLU A 77 4.72 -7.44 15.39
N GLU A 78 5.35 -8.62 15.52
CA GLU A 78 6.50 -9.01 14.71
C GLU A 78 6.16 -9.16 13.23
N ILE A 79 4.99 -9.74 12.90
CA ILE A 79 4.51 -9.81 11.52
C ILE A 79 4.29 -8.41 10.94
N GLU A 80 3.59 -7.53 11.67
CA GLU A 80 3.32 -6.17 11.19
C GLU A 80 4.64 -5.44 10.91
N LYS A 81 5.59 -5.51 11.86
CA LYS A 81 6.92 -4.91 11.70
C LYS A 81 7.66 -5.48 10.49
N ARG A 82 7.70 -6.81 10.34
CA ARG A 82 8.34 -7.48 9.20
C ARG A 82 7.74 -7.04 7.86
N LEU A 83 6.42 -6.92 7.79
CA LEU A 83 5.74 -6.46 6.58
C LEU A 83 6.08 -5.01 6.25
N ILE A 84 6.11 -4.11 7.25
CA ILE A 84 6.52 -2.71 7.05
C ILE A 84 7.99 -2.63 6.58
N GLU A 85 8.88 -3.43 7.15
CA GLU A 85 10.28 -3.50 6.73
C GLU A 85 10.44 -4.01 5.29
N GLU A 86 9.59 -4.94 4.83
CA GLU A 86 9.53 -5.38 3.43
C GLU A 86 9.17 -4.21 2.50
N PHE A 87 8.20 -3.37 2.89
CA PHE A 87 7.86 -2.16 2.14
C PHE A 87 8.99 -1.13 2.13
N ALA A 88 9.64 -0.89 3.27
CA ALA A 88 10.77 0.03 3.36
C ALA A 88 11.94 -0.41 2.46
N TYR A 89 12.19 -1.72 2.40
CA TYR A 89 13.18 -2.28 1.49
C TYR A 89 12.80 -2.04 0.02
N LYS A 90 11.55 -2.28 -0.36
CA LYS A 90 11.08 -2.09 -1.74
C LYS A 90 11.04 -0.63 -2.17
N LEU A 91 10.73 0.28 -1.25
CA LEU A 91 10.77 1.72 -1.50
C LEU A 91 12.20 2.28 -1.51
N GLU A 92 13.22 1.43 -1.30
CA GLU A 92 14.63 1.81 -1.20
C GLU A 92 14.88 2.92 -0.16
N THR A 93 14.04 2.96 0.88
CA THR A 93 14.16 3.96 1.96
C THR A 93 15.09 3.45 3.05
N ALA A 94 15.72 4.38 3.78
CA ALA A 94 16.46 4.02 4.98
C ALA A 94 15.55 3.24 5.95
N LYS A 95 16.09 2.27 6.69
CA LYS A 95 15.34 1.49 7.69
C LYS A 95 15.46 2.13 9.08
N THR A 96 15.23 3.44 9.15
CA THR A 96 15.22 4.14 10.44
C THR A 96 13.85 3.98 11.10
N GLN A 97 13.78 4.10 12.43
CA GLN A 97 12.49 4.00 13.12
C GLN A 97 11.50 5.08 12.65
N GLU A 98 12.01 6.26 12.30
CA GLU A 98 11.23 7.37 11.74
C GLU A 98 10.60 7.02 10.39
N THR A 99 11.38 6.46 9.46
CA THR A 99 10.90 6.10 8.11
C THR A 99 9.91 4.93 8.13
N LEU A 100 10.13 3.95 9.01
CA LEU A 100 9.18 2.85 9.22
C LEU A 100 7.84 3.38 9.76
N GLU A 101 7.89 4.33 10.69
CA GLU A 101 6.69 4.97 11.24
C GLU A 101 5.98 5.84 10.19
N GLU A 102 6.71 6.60 9.36
CA GLU A 102 6.14 7.34 8.24
C GLU A 102 5.40 6.40 7.26
N ILE A 103 6.00 5.25 6.90
CA ILE A 103 5.37 4.24 6.04
C ILE A 103 4.10 3.70 6.70
N ARG A 104 4.17 3.32 7.98
CA ARG A 104 3.02 2.84 8.74
C ARG A 104 1.87 3.84 8.70
N GLN A 105 2.14 5.11 8.99
CA GLN A 105 1.15 6.17 8.97
C GLN A 105 0.55 6.38 7.58
N GLN A 106 1.33 6.26 6.51
CA GLN A 106 0.79 6.34 5.16
C GLN A 106 -0.12 5.15 4.84
N LEU A 107 0.28 3.92 5.18
CA LEU A 107 -0.56 2.74 4.94
C LEU A 107 -1.88 2.82 5.72
N GLU A 108 -1.83 3.19 7.00
CA GLU A 108 -3.01 3.35 7.87
C GLU A 108 -4.01 4.39 7.35
N LYS A 109 -3.55 5.47 6.69
CA LYS A 109 -4.44 6.45 6.04
C LYS A 109 -5.36 5.83 4.98
N TYR A 110 -5.01 4.67 4.43
CA TYR A 110 -5.75 4.00 3.36
C TYR A 110 -6.42 2.70 3.79
N LYS A 111 -6.34 2.32 5.07
CA LYS A 111 -6.90 1.07 5.63
C LYS A 111 -8.40 0.91 5.40
N THR A 112 -9.17 1.99 5.57
CA THR A 112 -10.64 2.01 5.48
C THR A 112 -11.17 2.86 4.33
N LYS A 113 -10.27 3.45 3.53
CA LYS A 113 -10.69 4.30 2.42
C LYS A 113 -11.17 3.44 1.25
N SER A 114 -12.25 3.86 0.61
CA SER A 114 -12.59 3.36 -0.73
C SER A 114 -11.56 3.86 -1.74
N PHE A 115 -11.38 3.12 -2.83
CA PHE A 115 -10.54 3.54 -3.96
C PHE A 115 -10.82 5.01 -4.30
N PRO A 116 -9.81 5.85 -4.59
CA PRO A 116 -10.05 7.24 -4.97
C PRO A 116 -10.99 7.30 -6.18
N GLN A 117 -12.29 7.55 -5.94
CA GLN A 117 -13.28 7.66 -7.01
C GLN A 117 -13.16 9.05 -7.62
N ASP A 118 -12.97 9.10 -8.94
CA ASP A 118 -13.12 10.32 -9.72
C ASP A 118 -14.57 10.81 -9.56
N LYS A 119 -14.77 11.99 -8.96
CA LYS A 119 -16.07 12.69 -9.03
C LYS A 119 -16.29 13.35 -10.40
N SER A 120 -15.76 12.78 -11.47
CA SER A 120 -15.90 13.30 -12.84
C SER A 120 -16.11 12.18 -13.85
N ALA A 121 -17.18 11.41 -13.69
CA ALA A 121 -17.90 10.78 -14.79
C ALA A 121 -19.24 10.26 -14.26
N GLY A 122 -20.25 11.14 -14.19
CA GLY A 122 -21.62 10.67 -14.23
C GLY A 122 -21.93 10.17 -15.64
N PRO A 123 -22.63 9.04 -15.77
CA PRO A 123 -23.63 8.92 -16.80
C PRO A 123 -24.98 8.89 -16.09
N SER A 124 -25.68 10.02 -16.13
CA SER A 124 -27.14 10.02 -16.11
C SER A 124 -27.59 9.22 -17.33
N LEU A 125 -27.83 7.92 -17.16
CA LEU A 125 -28.57 7.14 -18.13
C LEU A 125 -30.04 7.55 -18.03
N PRO A 126 -30.66 8.05 -19.10
CA PRO A 126 -32.11 8.21 -19.14
C PRO A 126 -32.74 6.81 -19.09
N GLN A 127 -33.65 6.61 -18.15
CA GLN A 127 -34.53 5.45 -18.16
C GLN A 127 -35.52 5.64 -19.31
N ASN A 128 -35.39 4.80 -20.33
CA ASN A 128 -36.48 4.51 -21.26
C ASN A 128 -37.40 3.46 -20.64
#